data_AF-A0A949DB18-F1
#
_entry.id   AF-A0A949DB18-F1
#
_cell.length_a   1.000
_cell.length_b   1.000
_cell.length_c   1.000
_cell.angle_alpha   90.00
_cell.angle_beta   90.00
_cell.angle_gamma   90.00
#
_symmetry.space_group_name_H-M   'P 1'
#
loop_
_entity.id
_entity.type
_entity.pdbx_description
1 polymer ?
#
loop_
_entity_poly.entity_id
_entity_poly.type
_entity_poly.pdbx_seq_one_letter_code
_entity_poly.pdbx_strand_id
1 'polypeptide(L)'
;MTKLQKGRIRAIDELVNMYIHRNNIGEAINAIKLGASEKATDALVKKCIDEGKINDAIEAAELGASEKVINILIKECVDDGDINNAVEAAKLKKRKLTTNEIDILVKKCIGKGWLDITTDVAELGASEKAINALVKECIDKGEISQAIKAAKLGASEKVINMIIKDYTSKGQIQEADKVTKELLRRELTIKEIKELTANPI
;
A
#
# COMPACT_ATOMS: atom_id res chain seq x y z
N MET A 1 -5.61 0.79 40.65
CA MET A 1 -4.97 -0.53 40.43
C MET A 1 -4.36 -1.02 41.74
N THR A 2 -4.79 -2.18 42.25
CA THR A 2 -4.37 -2.71 43.56
C THR A 2 -2.96 -3.32 43.50
N LYS A 3 -2.31 -3.50 44.65
CA LYS A 3 -0.99 -4.17 44.75
C LYS A 3 -1.03 -5.59 44.15
N LEU A 4 -2.13 -6.31 44.35
CA LEU A 4 -2.38 -7.63 43.79
C LEU A 4 -2.48 -7.60 42.26
N GLN A 5 -3.19 -6.62 41.69
CA GLN A 5 -3.28 -6.43 40.23
C GLN A 5 -1.92 -6.14 39.60
N LYS A 6 -1.10 -5.30 40.24
CA LYS A 6 0.27 -5.00 39.77
C LYS A 6 1.17 -6.24 39.82
N GLY A 7 1.07 -7.07 40.86
CA GLY A 7 1.82 -8.32 40.97
C GLY A 7 1.45 -9.32 39.86
N ARG A 8 0.15 -9.44 39.55
CA ARG A 8 -0.34 -10.31 38.48
C ARG A 8 0.18 -9.88 37.10
N ILE A 9 0.08 -8.59 36.75
CA ILE A 9 0.56 -8.07 35.46
C ILE A 9 2.06 -8.34 35.30
N ARG A 10 2.86 -8.09 36.35
CA ARG A 10 4.30 -8.36 36.32
C ARG A 10 4.61 -9.84 36.06
N ALA A 11 3.90 -10.76 36.70
CA ALA A 11 4.10 -12.19 36.48
C ALA A 11 3.74 -12.60 35.03
N ILE A 12 2.69 -12.00 34.46
CA ILE A 12 2.33 -12.22 33.06
C ILE A 12 3.41 -11.64 32.13
N ASP A 13 3.91 -10.44 32.39
CA ASP A 13 4.99 -9.83 31.60
C ASP A 13 6.26 -10.70 31.61
N GLU A 14 6.63 -11.26 32.78
CA GLU A 14 7.75 -12.20 32.91
C GLU A 14 7.51 -13.48 32.09
N LEU A 15 6.28 -14.00 32.07
CA LEU A 15 5.91 -15.16 31.28
C LEU A 15 5.99 -14.88 29.76
N VAL A 16 5.47 -13.74 29.31
CA VAL A 16 5.58 -13.28 27.91
C VAL A 16 7.05 -13.20 27.51
N ASN A 17 7.88 -12.54 28.33
CA ASN A 17 9.31 -12.41 28.05
C ASN A 17 10.01 -13.78 28.01
N MET A 18 9.70 -14.69 28.92
CA MET A 18 10.24 -16.05 28.89
C MET A 18 9.91 -16.76 27.57
N TYR A 19 8.66 -16.67 27.09
CA TYR A 19 8.26 -17.29 25.83
C TYR A 19 8.91 -16.62 24.61
N ILE A 20 9.06 -15.29 24.60
CA ILE A 20 9.84 -14.56 23.59
C ILE A 20 11.28 -15.09 23.51
N HIS A 21 11.95 -15.26 24.65
CA HIS A 21 13.34 -15.75 24.68
C HIS A 21 13.47 -17.20 24.19
N ARG A 22 12.42 -18.01 24.39
CA ARG A 22 12.35 -19.38 23.87
C ARG A 22 11.86 -19.47 22.43
N ASN A 23 11.64 -18.33 21.78
CA ASN A 23 11.02 -18.21 20.46
C ASN A 23 9.66 -18.93 20.34
N ASN A 24 8.90 -18.99 21.44
CA ASN A 24 7.58 -19.59 21.46
C ASN A 24 6.51 -18.49 21.33
N ILE A 25 6.32 -18.01 20.10
CA ILE A 25 5.44 -16.88 19.80
C ILE A 25 3.99 -17.17 20.18
N GLY A 26 3.47 -18.36 19.86
CA GLY A 26 2.09 -18.74 20.19
C GLY A 26 1.81 -18.70 21.69
N GLU A 27 2.73 -19.23 22.52
CA GLU A 27 2.60 -19.15 23.98
C GLU A 27 2.76 -17.72 24.52
N ALA A 28 3.60 -16.89 23.88
CA ALA A 28 3.71 -15.48 24.23
C ALA A 28 2.39 -14.73 23.97
N ILE A 29 1.74 -14.99 22.83
CA ILE A 29 0.42 -14.44 22.49
C ILE A 29 -0.64 -14.90 23.51
N ASN A 30 -0.66 -16.20 23.84
CA ASN A 30 -1.57 -16.74 24.85
C ASN A 30 -1.36 -16.08 26.22
N ALA A 31 -0.11 -15.81 26.61
CA ALA A 31 0.19 -15.08 27.84
C ALA A 31 -0.32 -13.63 27.79
N ILE A 32 -0.21 -12.94 26.65
CA ILE A 32 -0.76 -11.57 26.50
C ILE A 32 -2.28 -11.55 26.71
N LYS A 33 -3.01 -12.55 26.20
CA LYS A 33 -4.47 -12.70 26.39
C LYS A 33 -4.88 -12.77 27.87
N LEU A 34 -3.95 -13.07 28.80
CA LEU A 34 -4.19 -13.05 30.25
C LEU A 34 -4.13 -11.64 30.87
N GLY A 35 -3.80 -10.62 30.08
CA GLY A 35 -3.73 -9.22 30.51
C GLY A 35 -2.30 -8.75 30.80
N ALA A 36 -1.38 -8.97 29.85
CA ALA A 36 -0.04 -8.42 29.89
C ALA A 36 -0.05 -6.87 29.80
N SER A 37 1.07 -6.26 30.16
CA SER A 37 1.27 -4.84 29.91
C SER A 37 1.48 -4.53 28.43
N GLU A 38 1.14 -3.31 28.02
CA GLU A 38 1.46 -2.77 26.69
C GLU A 38 2.95 -2.95 26.34
N LYS A 39 3.85 -2.79 27.31
CA LYS A 39 5.30 -2.95 27.10
C LYS A 39 5.69 -4.39 26.73
N ALA A 40 5.06 -5.39 27.35
CA ALA A 40 5.32 -6.79 27.01
C ALA A 40 4.73 -7.15 25.64
N THR A 41 3.54 -6.65 25.33
CA THR A 41 2.93 -6.76 23.99
C THR A 41 3.83 -6.13 22.92
N ASP A 42 4.30 -4.91 23.15
CA ASP A 42 5.23 -4.19 22.26
C ASP A 42 6.51 -4.98 21.98
N ALA A 43 7.04 -5.67 22.99
CA ALA A 43 8.24 -6.49 22.84
C ALA A 43 7.99 -7.70 21.94
N LEU A 44 6.83 -8.35 22.07
CA LEU A 44 6.45 -9.45 21.20
C LEU A 44 6.24 -8.98 19.76
N VAL A 45 5.49 -7.89 19.54
CA VAL A 45 5.24 -7.38 18.20
C VAL A 45 6.55 -7.06 17.47
N LYS A 46 7.49 -6.39 18.15
CA LYS A 46 8.82 -6.11 17.57
C LYS A 46 9.59 -7.39 17.24
N LYS A 47 9.56 -8.37 18.14
CA LYS A 47 10.19 -9.67 17.90
C LYS A 47 9.60 -10.36 16.65
N CYS A 48 8.28 -10.33 16.49
CA CYS A 48 7.62 -10.88 15.31
C CYS A 48 8.02 -10.12 14.04
N ILE A 49 8.09 -8.79 14.07
CA ILE A 49 8.57 -7.96 12.96
C ILE A 49 10.02 -8.33 12.58
N ASP A 50 10.93 -8.37 13.56
CA ASP A 50 12.35 -8.70 13.34
C ASP A 50 12.55 -10.10 12.73
N GLU A 51 11.60 -11.02 12.94
CA GLU A 51 11.60 -12.38 12.37
C GLU A 51 10.78 -12.52 11.09
N GLY A 52 10.19 -11.43 10.56
CA GLY A 52 9.32 -11.45 9.38
C GLY A 52 7.97 -12.16 9.61
N LYS A 53 7.59 -12.38 10.88
CA LYS A 53 6.32 -13.01 11.28
C LYS A 53 5.20 -11.97 11.37
N ILE A 54 4.88 -11.34 10.25
CA ILE A 54 3.96 -10.19 10.20
C ILE A 54 2.55 -10.53 10.71
N ASN A 55 2.01 -11.70 10.37
CA ASN A 55 0.70 -12.13 10.87
C ASN A 55 0.67 -12.27 12.39
N ASP A 56 1.72 -12.85 12.98
CA ASP A 56 1.85 -12.96 14.44
C ASP A 56 2.03 -11.58 15.09
N ALA A 57 2.72 -10.66 14.40
CA ALA A 57 2.86 -9.27 14.85
C ALA A 57 1.51 -8.54 14.89
N ILE A 58 0.65 -8.75 13.89
CA ILE A 58 -0.72 -8.22 13.85
C ILE A 58 -1.57 -8.83 14.98
N GLU A 59 -1.58 -10.15 15.14
CA GLU A 59 -2.34 -10.80 16.22
C GLU A 59 -1.91 -10.29 17.59
N ALA A 60 -0.61 -10.18 17.83
CA ALA A 60 -0.10 -9.62 19.08
C ALA A 60 -0.49 -8.14 19.25
N ALA A 61 -0.45 -7.34 18.19
CA ALA A 61 -0.80 -5.92 18.23
C ALA A 61 -2.28 -5.68 18.55
N GLU A 62 -3.18 -6.53 18.03
CA GLU A 62 -4.62 -6.51 18.34
C GLU A 62 -4.92 -6.63 19.84
N LEU A 63 -4.03 -7.30 20.58
CA LEU A 63 -4.17 -7.50 22.03
C LEU A 63 -3.72 -6.30 22.87
N GLY A 64 -3.34 -5.18 22.24
CA GLY A 64 -3.06 -3.91 22.91
C GLY A 64 -1.60 -3.47 22.84
N ALA A 65 -1.01 -3.48 21.65
CA ALA A 65 0.27 -2.81 21.41
C ALA A 65 0.12 -1.29 21.42
N SER A 66 1.22 -0.59 21.71
CA SER A 66 1.27 0.86 21.65
C SER A 66 1.16 1.37 20.21
N GLU A 67 0.64 2.59 20.06
CA GLU A 67 0.54 3.25 18.76
C GLU A 67 1.88 3.34 18.04
N LYS A 68 2.96 3.55 18.80
CA LYS A 68 4.32 3.63 18.27
C LYS A 68 4.73 2.32 17.60
N VAL A 69 4.42 1.18 18.20
CA VAL A 69 4.77 -0.13 17.66
C VAL A 69 3.88 -0.51 16.49
N ILE A 70 2.59 -0.18 16.53
CA ILE A 70 1.71 -0.37 15.37
C ILE A 70 2.20 0.47 14.17
N ASN A 71 2.70 1.69 14.38
CA ASN A 71 3.31 2.47 13.29
C ASN A 71 4.57 1.81 12.71
N ILE A 72 5.38 1.12 13.52
CA ILE A 72 6.54 0.36 13.04
C ILE A 72 6.05 -0.81 12.18
N LEU A 73 5.03 -1.55 12.64
CA LEU A 73 4.42 -2.64 11.89
C LEU A 73 3.88 -2.18 10.53
N ILE A 74 3.10 -1.10 10.50
CA ILE A 74 2.58 -0.53 9.25
C ILE A 74 3.72 -0.17 8.30
N LYS A 75 4.76 0.48 8.83
CA LYS A 75 5.93 0.87 8.03
C LYS A 75 6.62 -0.35 7.43
N GLU A 76 6.82 -1.42 8.20
CA GLU A 76 7.45 -2.65 7.71
C GLU A 76 6.64 -3.27 6.57
N CYS A 77 5.31 -3.44 6.76
CA CYS A 77 4.44 -3.97 5.71
C CYS A 77 4.49 -3.12 4.43
N VAL A 78 4.52 -1.79 4.57
CA VAL A 78 4.63 -0.86 3.44
C VAL A 78 5.99 -0.96 2.74
N ASP A 79 7.08 -1.03 3.50
CA ASP A 79 8.44 -1.12 2.97
C ASP A 79 8.66 -2.47 2.24
N ASP A 80 8.03 -3.56 2.67
CA ASP A 80 8.04 -4.87 2.00
C ASP A 80 7.09 -4.96 0.77
N GLY A 81 6.14 -4.03 0.68
CA GLY A 81 5.10 -4.06 -0.34
C GLY A 81 4.02 -5.10 -0.05
N ASP A 82 3.79 -5.43 1.22
CA ASP A 82 2.69 -6.29 1.68
C ASP A 82 1.44 -5.44 1.93
N ILE A 83 0.62 -5.34 0.87
CA ILE A 83 -0.57 -4.48 0.85
C ILE A 83 -1.58 -4.91 1.91
N ASN A 84 -1.86 -6.21 2.01
CA ASN A 84 -2.89 -6.74 2.89
C ASN A 84 -2.53 -6.48 4.35
N ASN A 85 -1.31 -6.83 4.73
CA ASN A 85 -0.87 -6.63 6.11
C ASN A 85 -0.68 -5.15 6.46
N ALA A 86 -0.31 -4.29 5.50
CA ALA A 86 -0.28 -2.83 5.72
C ALA A 86 -1.68 -2.28 6.03
N VAL A 87 -2.69 -2.72 5.27
CA VAL A 87 -4.10 -2.33 5.48
C VAL A 87 -4.63 -2.85 6.82
N GLU A 88 -4.39 -4.12 7.16
CA GLU A 88 -4.80 -4.69 8.45
C GLU A 88 -4.14 -3.96 9.63
N ALA A 89 -2.82 -3.72 9.57
CA ALA A 89 -2.11 -2.98 10.60
C ALA A 89 -2.65 -1.54 10.76
N ALA A 90 -3.06 -0.87 9.68
CA ALA A 90 -3.67 0.45 9.75
C ALA A 90 -5.07 0.42 10.42
N LYS A 91 -5.84 -0.65 10.22
CA LYS A 91 -7.16 -0.84 10.88
C LYS A 91 -7.04 -0.94 12.41
N LEU A 92 -5.93 -1.46 12.93
CA LEU A 92 -5.66 -1.48 14.38
C LEU A 92 -5.68 -0.07 14.99
N LYS A 93 -5.30 0.94 14.19
CA LYS A 93 -5.37 2.36 14.54
C LYS A 93 -6.67 3.05 14.13
N LYS A 94 -7.64 2.31 13.59
CA LYS A 94 -8.90 2.82 13.03
C LYS A 94 -8.69 3.92 11.99
N ARG A 95 -7.60 3.83 11.22
CA ARG A 95 -7.28 4.75 10.13
C ARG A 95 -7.09 3.99 8.82
N LYS A 96 -7.16 4.72 7.73
CA LYS A 96 -6.67 4.24 6.42
C LYS A 96 -5.15 4.45 6.32
N LEU A 97 -4.54 3.81 5.34
CA LEU A 97 -3.20 4.19 4.91
C LEU A 97 -3.20 5.65 4.45
N THR A 98 -2.09 6.33 4.71
CA THR A 98 -1.82 7.68 4.22
C THR A 98 -1.47 7.64 2.74
N THR A 99 -1.66 8.75 2.04
CA THR A 99 -1.23 8.88 0.63
C THR A 99 0.25 8.52 0.44
N ASN A 100 1.13 8.90 1.36
CA ASN A 100 2.56 8.55 1.27
C ASN A 100 2.79 7.03 1.41
N GLU A 101 2.10 6.36 2.33
CA GLU A 101 2.19 4.89 2.48
C GLU A 101 1.68 4.19 1.21
N ILE A 102 0.58 4.67 0.63
CA ILE A 102 0.02 4.16 -0.63
C ILE A 102 0.97 4.39 -1.79
N ASP A 103 1.58 5.58 -1.91
CA ASP A 103 2.55 5.90 -2.95
C ASP A 103 3.78 4.97 -2.92
N ILE A 104 4.23 4.59 -1.71
CA ILE A 104 5.32 3.61 -1.54
C ILE A 104 4.86 2.23 -2.04
N LEU A 105 3.67 1.78 -1.65
CA LEU A 105 3.10 0.51 -2.12
C LEU A 105 2.95 0.48 -3.65
N VAL A 106 2.43 1.56 -4.25
CA VAL A 106 2.33 1.72 -5.72
C VAL A 106 3.70 1.56 -6.36
N LYS A 107 4.72 2.26 -5.86
CA LYS A 107 6.09 2.17 -6.38
C LYS A 107 6.65 0.75 -6.28
N LYS A 108 6.40 0.04 -5.18
CA LYS A 108 6.83 -1.35 -4.97
C LYS A 108 6.15 -2.30 -5.95
N CYS A 109 4.84 -2.15 -6.15
CA CYS A 109 4.07 -2.98 -7.08
C CYS A 109 4.51 -2.76 -8.55
N ILE A 110 4.77 -1.51 -8.94
CA ILE A 110 5.39 -1.17 -10.24
C ILE A 110 6.72 -1.90 -10.42
N GLY A 111 7.60 -1.81 -9.42
CA GLY A 111 8.91 -2.48 -9.46
C GLY A 111 8.84 -4.01 -9.56
N LYS A 112 7.76 -4.62 -9.06
CA LYS A 112 7.47 -6.06 -9.20
C LYS A 112 6.74 -6.41 -10.50
N GLY A 113 6.33 -5.41 -11.28
CA GLY A 113 5.55 -5.58 -12.51
C GLY A 113 4.08 -5.94 -12.29
N TRP A 114 3.55 -5.79 -11.08
CA TRP A 114 2.19 -6.17 -10.72
C TRP A 114 1.19 -5.06 -11.07
N LEU A 115 1.06 -4.73 -12.36
CA LEU A 115 0.32 -3.53 -12.79
C LEU A 115 -1.16 -3.56 -12.43
N ASP A 116 -1.82 -4.72 -12.52
CA ASP A 116 -3.24 -4.87 -12.13
C ASP A 116 -3.43 -4.54 -10.65
N ILE A 117 -2.65 -5.20 -9.79
CA ILE A 117 -2.65 -4.97 -8.34
C ILE A 117 -2.29 -3.51 -8.02
N THR A 118 -1.38 -2.91 -8.78
CA THR A 118 -0.95 -1.53 -8.55
C THR A 118 -2.11 -0.56 -8.73
N THR A 119 -3.02 -0.81 -9.68
CA THR A 119 -4.22 0.02 -9.86
C THR A 119 -5.14 -0.09 -8.64
N ASP A 120 -5.38 -1.30 -8.14
CA ASP A 120 -6.19 -1.51 -6.92
C ASP A 120 -5.58 -0.80 -5.70
N VAL A 121 -4.24 -0.82 -5.57
CA VAL A 121 -3.52 -0.07 -4.53
C VAL A 121 -3.70 1.44 -4.72
N ALA A 122 -3.61 1.93 -5.96
CA ALA A 122 -3.74 3.35 -6.24
C ALA A 122 -5.14 3.90 -5.93
N GLU A 123 -6.18 3.08 -6.09
CA GLU A 123 -7.57 3.40 -5.70
C GLU A 123 -7.73 3.69 -4.20
N LEU A 124 -6.81 3.22 -3.36
CA LEU A 124 -6.81 3.52 -1.92
C LEU A 124 -6.53 5.00 -1.62
N GLY A 125 -6.10 5.79 -2.61
CA GLY A 125 -5.84 7.23 -2.49
C GLY A 125 -4.40 7.63 -2.79
N ALA A 126 -3.81 7.08 -3.86
CA ALA A 126 -2.49 7.47 -4.34
C ALA A 126 -2.46 8.92 -4.83
N SER A 127 -1.27 9.53 -4.78
CA SER A 127 -1.06 10.85 -5.34
C SER A 127 -1.08 10.84 -6.87
N GLU A 128 -1.36 12.00 -7.48
CA GLU A 128 -1.24 12.18 -8.93
C GLU A 128 0.16 11.77 -9.43
N LYS A 129 1.21 11.98 -8.64
CA LYS A 129 2.59 11.59 -9.00
C LYS A 129 2.73 10.06 -9.11
N ALA A 130 2.17 9.31 -8.17
CA ALA A 130 2.21 7.86 -8.18
C ALA A 130 1.32 7.28 -9.30
N ILE A 131 0.13 7.85 -9.51
CA ILE A 131 -0.76 7.51 -10.63
C ILE A 131 -0.07 7.77 -11.98
N ASN A 132 0.54 8.95 -12.15
CA ASN A 132 1.31 9.30 -13.35
C ASN A 132 2.45 8.30 -13.61
N ALA A 133 3.11 7.79 -12.56
CA ALA A 133 4.16 6.78 -12.70
C ALA A 133 3.59 5.43 -13.16
N LEU A 134 2.47 4.99 -12.57
CA LEU A 134 1.76 3.77 -12.98
C LEU A 134 1.32 3.84 -14.44
N VAL A 135 0.70 4.94 -14.85
CA VAL A 135 0.23 5.10 -16.25
C VAL A 135 1.38 5.00 -17.23
N LYS A 136 2.52 5.65 -16.95
CA LYS A 136 3.71 5.56 -17.80
C LYS A 136 4.25 4.14 -17.90
N GLU A 137 4.37 3.46 -16.78
CA GLU A 137 4.81 2.06 -16.75
C GLU A 137 3.88 1.15 -17.59
N CYS A 138 2.57 1.34 -17.49
CA CYS A 138 1.61 0.61 -18.32
C CYS A 138 1.83 0.89 -19.82
N ILE A 139 2.06 2.15 -20.21
CA ILE A 139 2.35 2.51 -21.62
C ILE A 139 3.65 1.86 -22.09
N ASP A 140 4.72 1.94 -21.29
CA ASP A 140 6.04 1.39 -21.62
C ASP A 140 6.00 -0.14 -21.81
N LYS A 141 5.09 -0.82 -21.10
CA LYS A 141 4.82 -2.27 -21.25
C LYS A 141 3.79 -2.60 -22.34
N GLY A 142 3.21 -1.61 -23.00
CA GLY A 142 2.17 -1.79 -24.01
C GLY A 142 0.79 -2.13 -23.45
N GLU A 143 0.60 -2.05 -22.13
CA GLU A 143 -0.63 -2.35 -21.39
C GLU A 143 -1.59 -1.14 -21.40
N ILE A 144 -1.97 -0.68 -22.59
CA ILE A 144 -2.74 0.57 -22.78
C ILE A 144 -4.10 0.54 -22.07
N SER A 145 -4.77 -0.62 -22.01
CA SER A 145 -6.02 -0.76 -21.27
C SER A 145 -5.82 -0.45 -19.79
N GLN A 146 -4.73 -0.94 -19.20
CA GLN A 146 -4.38 -0.69 -17.81
C GLN A 146 -3.93 0.75 -17.58
N ALA A 147 -3.22 1.35 -18.55
CA ALA A 147 -2.88 2.76 -18.54
C ALA A 147 -4.12 3.66 -18.45
N ILE A 148 -5.17 3.35 -19.23
CA ILE A 148 -6.45 4.08 -19.18
C ILE A 148 -7.12 3.90 -17.82
N LYS A 149 -7.20 2.67 -17.29
CA LYS A 149 -7.78 2.43 -15.96
C LYS A 149 -7.08 3.24 -14.88
N ALA A 150 -5.75 3.20 -14.84
CA ALA A 150 -4.96 3.99 -13.91
C ALA A 150 -5.18 5.50 -14.10
N ALA A 151 -5.28 5.98 -15.34
CA ALA A 151 -5.50 7.39 -15.62
C ALA A 151 -6.84 7.93 -15.09
N LYS A 152 -7.88 7.09 -15.03
CA LYS A 152 -9.18 7.44 -14.42
C LYS A 152 -9.10 7.77 -12.93
N LEU A 153 -8.04 7.33 -12.26
CA LEU A 153 -7.80 7.63 -10.84
C LEU A 153 -7.32 9.08 -10.62
N GLY A 154 -7.08 9.83 -11.70
CA GLY A 154 -6.67 11.22 -11.65
C GLY A 154 -5.24 11.43 -12.13
N ALA A 155 -4.89 10.92 -13.31
CA ALA A 155 -3.63 11.27 -13.95
C ALA A 155 -3.66 12.71 -14.50
N SER A 156 -2.48 13.32 -14.58
CA SER A 156 -2.31 14.62 -15.24
C SER A 156 -2.62 14.55 -16.73
N GLU A 157 -3.11 15.66 -17.30
CA GLU A 157 -3.36 15.79 -18.75
C GLU A 157 -2.11 15.44 -19.58
N LYS A 158 -0.92 15.86 -19.13
CA LYS A 158 0.34 15.53 -19.80
C LYS A 158 0.54 14.03 -19.97
N VAL A 159 0.18 13.23 -18.96
CA VAL A 159 0.33 11.78 -19.01
C VAL A 159 -0.81 11.12 -19.80
N ILE A 160 -2.03 11.64 -19.70
CA ILE A 160 -3.16 11.21 -20.55
C ILE A 160 -2.82 11.42 -22.03
N ASN A 161 -2.17 12.53 -22.38
CA ASN A 161 -1.71 12.80 -23.75
C ASN A 161 -0.68 11.77 -24.26
N MET A 162 0.04 11.06 -23.38
CA MET A 162 0.91 9.95 -23.79
C MET A 162 0.09 8.74 -24.27
N ILE A 163 -1.05 8.45 -23.64
CA ILE A 163 -1.98 7.40 -24.08
C ILE A 163 -2.58 7.77 -25.45
N ILE A 164 -3.03 9.02 -25.60
CA ILE A 164 -3.58 9.53 -26.86
C ILE A 164 -2.53 9.46 -27.98
N LYS A 165 -1.28 9.81 -27.65
CA LYS A 165 -0.14 9.72 -28.57
C LYS A 165 0.12 8.29 -29.04
N ASP A 166 0.05 7.31 -28.14
CA ASP A 166 0.20 5.89 -28.50
C ASP A 166 -0.86 5.47 -29.53
N TYR A 167 -2.15 5.73 -29.28
CA TYR A 167 -3.22 5.43 -30.24
C TYR A 167 -3.05 6.17 -31.59
N THR A 168 -2.75 7.46 -31.56
CA THR A 168 -2.61 8.25 -32.80
C THR A 168 -1.42 7.79 -33.62
N SER A 169 -0.30 7.41 -33.00
CA SER A 169 0.88 6.86 -33.70
C SER A 169 0.58 5.53 -34.40
N LYS A 170 -0.38 4.76 -33.90
CA LYS A 170 -0.87 3.50 -34.50
C LYS A 170 -2.00 3.72 -35.51
N GLY A 171 -2.36 4.97 -35.80
CA GLY A 171 -3.48 5.31 -36.69
C GLY A 171 -4.86 5.06 -36.08
N GLN A 172 -4.95 4.78 -34.78
CA GLN A 172 -6.19 4.44 -34.07
C GLN A 172 -6.92 5.71 -33.59
N ILE A 173 -7.28 6.59 -34.54
CA ILE A 173 -7.81 7.93 -34.24
C ILE A 173 -9.14 7.89 -33.46
N GLN A 174 -10.00 6.89 -33.72
CA GLN A 174 -11.27 6.74 -33.01
C GLN A 174 -11.07 6.42 -31.52
N GLU A 175 -10.10 5.56 -31.19
CA GLU A 175 -9.77 5.25 -29.80
C GLU A 175 -9.10 6.44 -29.10
N ALA A 176 -8.23 7.16 -29.81
CA ALA A 176 -7.64 8.40 -29.31
C ALA A 176 -8.71 9.46 -28.95
N ASP A 177 -9.71 9.67 -29.82
CA ASP A 177 -10.81 10.60 -29.55
C ASP A 177 -11.68 10.12 -28.36
N LYS A 178 -11.96 8.81 -28.27
CA LYS A 178 -12.68 8.22 -27.14
C LYS A 178 -11.97 8.45 -25.81
N VAL A 179 -10.66 8.21 -25.74
CA VAL A 179 -9.86 8.46 -24.52
C VAL A 179 -9.85 9.94 -24.16
N THR A 180 -9.72 10.83 -25.14
CA THR A 180 -9.79 12.29 -24.94
C THR A 180 -11.14 12.69 -24.33
N LYS A 181 -12.23 12.18 -24.87
CA LYS A 181 -13.59 12.43 -24.37
C LYS A 181 -13.78 11.90 -22.96
N GLU A 182 -13.30 10.69 -22.68
CA GLU A 182 -13.48 10.04 -21.39
C GLU A 182 -12.64 10.68 -20.28
N LEU A 183 -11.36 10.94 -20.54
CA LEU A 183 -10.42 11.38 -19.50
C LEU A 183 -10.25 12.90 -19.43
N LEU A 184 -10.35 13.61 -20.56
CA LEU A 184 -10.18 15.07 -20.64
C LEU A 184 -11.50 15.83 -20.85
N ARG A 185 -12.62 15.11 -21.07
CA ARG A 185 -13.96 15.69 -21.30
C ARG A 185 -14.01 16.71 -22.44
N ARG A 186 -13.24 16.45 -23.50
CA ARG A 186 -13.20 17.25 -24.74
C ARG A 186 -12.95 16.37 -25.96
N GLU A 187 -13.11 16.96 -27.15
CA GLU A 187 -12.81 16.29 -28.41
C GLU A 187 -11.35 16.50 -28.85
N LEU A 188 -10.84 15.56 -29.64
CA LEU A 188 -9.50 15.67 -30.23
C LEU A 188 -9.56 16.53 -31.50
N THR A 189 -8.76 17.59 -31.56
CA THR A 189 -8.75 18.47 -32.74
C THR A 189 -7.84 17.96 -33.85
N ILE A 190 -8.13 18.34 -35.10
CA ILE A 190 -7.25 18.03 -36.26
C ILE A 190 -5.82 18.56 -36.05
N LYS A 191 -5.68 19.71 -35.37
CA LYS A 191 -4.37 20.30 -35.06
C LYS A 191 -3.59 19.38 -34.12
N GLU A 192 -4.21 18.92 -33.04
CA GLU A 192 -3.57 18.01 -32.08
C GLU A 192 -3.22 16.66 -32.72
N ILE A 193 -4.08 16.11 -33.58
CA ILE A 193 -3.77 14.87 -34.32
C ILE A 193 -2.47 15.04 -35.12
N LYS A 194 -2.31 16.16 -35.83
CA LYS A 194 -1.09 16.45 -36.59
C LYS A 194 0.13 16.60 -35.70
N GLU A 195 0.00 17.28 -34.56
CA GLU A 195 1.10 17.51 -33.62
C GLU A 195 1.56 16.21 -32.93
N LEU A 196 0.61 15.34 -32.55
CA LEU A 196 0.87 14.08 -31.86
C LEU A 196 1.46 13.00 -32.78
N THR A 197 1.06 13.01 -34.06
CA THR A 197 1.58 12.07 -35.08
C THR A 197 2.95 12.47 -35.63
N ALA A 198 3.31 13.75 -35.60
CA ALA A 198 4.58 14.25 -36.14
C ALA A 198 5.81 13.90 -35.29
N ASN A 199 5.64 13.50 -34.04
CA ASN A 199 6.73 13.15 -33.12
C ASN A 199 6.48 11.74 -32.56
N PRO A 200 7.01 10.63 -33.11
CA PRO A 200 6.86 9.31 -32.49
C PRO A 200 7.44 9.25 -31.06
N ILE A 201 7.02 8.28 -30.25
CA ILE A 201 7.53 8.03 -28.87
C ILE A 201 8.91 7.37 -28.96
#